data_AF-A0A6F9AC70-F1
#
_entry.id   AF-A0A6F9AC70-F1
#
_cell.length_a   1.000
_cell.length_b   1.000
_cell.length_c   1.000
_cell.angle_alpha   90.00
_cell.angle_beta   90.00
_cell.angle_gamma   90.00
#
_symmetry.space_group_name_H-M   'P 1'
#
loop_
_entity.id
_entity.type
_entity.pdbx_description
1 polymer ?
#
loop_
_entity_poly.entity_id
_entity_poly.type
_entity_poly.pdbx_seq_one_letter_code
_entity_poly.pdbx_strand_id
1 'polypeptide(L)'
;MASVLPYGCFTHAVVRCIPETFGKVDNEKTDKVENGETMTDLAKAQRQFGVLTGALRQKVGLQLIEIPADPELPESWRIEDVAVIQGDTALITRPFKQQRRREAEAVRRVMSELNLTVVELGAEEGGSVGATLEGSDVLFTGREFFDFAVSTVPVCEGARLKNICSMGGPDTIIISNSDGAKKTLRSAAANCVYVRGPSKVDYLLHRPTEECPDSVPAFQKLTDYTLLPTACSEASKLGGYLSSFCLLINRKPYF
;
A
#
# COMPACT_ATOMS: atom_id res chain seq x y z
N MET A 1 31.13 9.42 4.47
CA MET A 1 30.17 9.15 3.37
C MET A 1 29.01 8.40 4.00
N ALA A 2 27.81 8.97 4.03
CA ALA A 2 26.63 8.25 4.49
C ALA A 2 26.42 7.06 3.55
N SER A 3 26.43 5.84 4.08
CA SER A 3 26.12 4.66 3.27
C SER A 3 24.65 4.78 2.85
N VAL A 4 24.39 5.05 1.57
CA VAL A 4 23.04 4.99 1.02
C VAL A 4 22.54 3.56 1.25
N LEU A 5 21.53 3.41 2.11
CA LEU A 5 20.96 2.11 2.38
C LEU A 5 20.32 1.58 1.09
N PRO A 6 20.55 0.33 0.70
CA PRO A 6 19.89 -0.24 -0.45
C PRO A 6 18.37 -0.20 -0.26
N TYR A 7 17.66 0.27 -1.28
CA TYR A 7 16.19 0.32 -1.28
C TYR A 7 15.59 -1.07 -1.03
N GLY A 8 14.44 -1.10 -0.35
CA GLY A 8 13.63 -2.30 -0.16
C GLY A 8 14.05 -3.22 0.98
N CYS A 9 15.10 -2.91 1.74
CA CYS A 9 15.43 -3.66 2.95
C CYS A 9 14.45 -3.33 4.07
N PHE A 10 13.69 -4.31 4.52
CA PHE A 10 12.70 -4.17 5.59
C PHE A 10 12.88 -5.28 6.63
N THR A 11 12.40 -5.00 7.84
CA THR A 11 12.47 -5.91 9.00
C THR A 11 11.08 -6.29 9.50
N HIS A 12 10.14 -5.35 9.40
CA HIS A 12 8.78 -5.52 9.85
C HIS A 12 7.80 -5.20 8.73
N ALA A 13 6.65 -5.87 8.77
CA ALA A 13 5.46 -5.49 8.03
C ALA A 13 4.33 -5.29 9.03
N VAL A 14 3.74 -4.09 9.06
CA VAL A 14 2.53 -3.81 9.82
C VAL A 14 1.35 -3.97 8.88
N VAL A 15 0.38 -4.78 9.27
CA VAL A 15 -0.83 -5.05 8.51
C VAL A 15 -2.05 -4.82 9.38
N ARG A 16 -3.22 -4.64 8.78
CA ARG A 16 -4.49 -4.55 9.51
C ARG A 16 -5.48 -5.57 8.99
N CYS A 17 -6.08 -6.35 9.90
CA CYS A 17 -7.03 -7.40 9.55
C CYS A 17 -8.25 -6.83 8.83
N ILE A 18 -8.79 -7.63 7.91
CA ILE A 18 -10.01 -7.29 7.16
C ILE A 18 -11.23 -7.38 8.11
N PRO A 19 -12.01 -6.29 8.28
CA PRO A 19 -13.20 -6.31 9.12
C PRO A 19 -14.38 -7.05 8.47
N GLU A 20 -15.34 -7.50 9.27
CA GLU A 20 -16.58 -8.13 8.79
C GLU A 20 -17.47 -7.16 7.98
N THR A 21 -17.19 -5.86 8.12
CA THR A 21 -17.82 -4.78 7.36
C THR A 21 -17.10 -4.47 6.04
N PHE A 22 -16.08 -5.25 5.66
CA PHE A 22 -15.40 -5.12 4.36
C PHE A 22 -16.38 -5.10 3.18
N GLY A 23 -16.25 -4.08 2.33
CA GLY A 23 -17.12 -3.88 1.16
C GLY A 23 -18.48 -3.28 1.48
N LYS A 24 -18.85 -3.11 2.75
CA LYS A 24 -20.04 -2.38 3.18
C LYS A 24 -19.63 -0.92 3.37
N VAL A 25 -20.05 -0.04 2.48
CA VAL A 25 -19.86 1.41 2.64
C VAL A 25 -21.20 2.00 3.08
N ASP A 26 -21.20 2.84 4.11
CA ASP A 26 -22.39 3.60 4.48
C ASP A 26 -22.77 4.51 3.32
N ASN A 27 -23.90 4.22 2.68
CA ASN A 27 -24.51 5.06 1.65
C ASN A 27 -25.07 6.34 2.28
N GLU A 28 -24.21 7.22 2.79
CA GLU A 28 -24.60 8.60 3.05
C GLU A 28 -24.30 9.44 1.82
N LYS A 29 -25.35 9.65 1.02
CA LYS A 29 -25.50 10.65 -0.05
C LYS A 29 -24.73 10.38 -1.35
N THR A 30 -25.23 9.42 -2.12
CA THR A 30 -25.20 9.57 -3.59
C THR A 30 -26.58 9.24 -4.15
N ASP A 31 -27.45 10.25 -4.20
CA ASP A 31 -28.57 10.22 -5.13
C ASP A 31 -27.97 10.12 -6.54
N LYS A 32 -28.31 9.03 -7.23
CA LYS A 32 -27.87 8.59 -8.57
C LYS A 32 -26.61 7.72 -8.59
N VAL A 33 -26.80 6.41 -8.42
CA VAL A 33 -26.00 5.43 -9.15
C VAL A 33 -26.94 4.39 -9.76
N GLU A 34 -27.02 4.43 -11.08
CA GLU A 34 -27.46 3.30 -11.89
C GLU A 34 -26.53 2.11 -11.61
N ASN A 35 -27.12 0.99 -11.18
CA ASN A 35 -26.69 -0.38 -11.45
C ASN A 35 -25.26 -0.80 -11.01
N GLY A 36 -25.16 -1.44 -9.84
CA GLY A 36 -24.06 -2.36 -9.50
C GLY A 36 -23.51 -2.17 -8.09
N GLU A 37 -24.17 -2.71 -7.07
CA GLU A 37 -23.49 -2.99 -5.80
C GLU A 37 -22.31 -3.92 -6.11
N THR A 38 -21.08 -3.46 -5.91
CA THR A 38 -19.89 -4.28 -6.11
C THR A 38 -19.85 -5.36 -5.02
N MET A 39 -20.47 -6.51 -5.27
CA MET A 39 -20.55 -7.61 -4.31
C MET A 39 -19.14 -8.19 -4.04
N THR A 40 -18.64 -7.97 -2.83
CA THR A 40 -17.37 -8.52 -2.34
C THR A 40 -17.59 -9.85 -1.63
N ASP A 41 -16.70 -10.81 -1.86
CA ASP A 41 -16.64 -12.06 -1.10
C ASP A 41 -15.66 -11.90 0.07
N LEU A 42 -16.21 -11.71 1.27
CA LEU A 42 -15.44 -11.52 2.50
C LEU A 42 -14.51 -12.71 2.79
N ALA A 43 -15.00 -13.94 2.63
CA ALA A 43 -14.23 -15.14 2.93
C ALA A 43 -13.05 -15.28 1.97
N LYS A 44 -13.25 -14.96 0.69
CA LYS A 44 -12.17 -14.91 -0.30
C LYS A 44 -11.20 -13.76 -0.02
N ALA A 45 -11.68 -12.58 0.38
CA ALA A 45 -10.83 -11.45 0.76
C ALA A 45 -9.90 -11.80 1.94
N GLN A 46 -10.45 -12.44 2.98
CA GLN A 46 -9.68 -12.91 4.14
C GLN A 46 -8.66 -13.98 3.76
N ARG A 47 -9.01 -14.93 2.87
CA ARG A 47 -8.04 -15.92 2.35
C ARG A 47 -6.91 -15.27 1.56
N GLN A 48 -7.24 -14.32 0.68
CA GLN A 48 -6.26 -13.56 -0.11
C GLN A 48 -5.30 -12.77 0.80
N PHE A 49 -5.84 -12.10 1.81
CA PHE A 49 -5.04 -11.42 2.83
C PHE A 49 -4.13 -12.39 3.60
N GLY A 50 -4.64 -13.56 3.99
CA GLY A 50 -3.84 -14.61 4.63
C GLY A 50 -2.68 -15.12 3.78
N VAL A 51 -2.86 -15.20 2.46
CA VAL A 51 -1.77 -15.55 1.53
C VAL A 51 -0.71 -14.45 1.50
N LEU A 52 -1.12 -13.18 1.44
CA LEU A 52 -0.21 -12.02 1.46
C LEU A 52 0.60 -11.99 2.76
N THR A 53 -0.04 -12.09 3.91
CA THR A 53 0.64 -12.08 5.22
C THR A 53 1.54 -13.31 5.40
N GLY A 54 1.11 -14.48 4.93
CA GLY A 54 1.91 -15.69 4.86
C GLY A 54 3.17 -15.53 4.00
N ALA A 55 3.06 -14.88 2.84
CA ALA A 55 4.19 -14.58 1.97
C ALA A 55 5.21 -13.65 2.65
N LEU A 56 4.74 -12.53 3.22
CA LEU A 56 5.60 -11.58 3.94
C LEU A 56 6.31 -12.23 5.15
N ARG A 57 5.60 -13.07 5.91
CA ARG A 57 6.16 -13.70 7.10
C ARG A 57 7.06 -14.89 6.80
N GLN A 58 6.58 -15.84 5.99
CA GLN A 58 7.22 -17.15 5.84
C GLN A 58 8.18 -17.23 4.66
N LYS A 59 7.92 -16.49 3.57
CA LYS A 59 8.75 -16.52 2.36
C LYS A 59 9.81 -15.43 2.39
N VAL A 60 9.40 -14.21 2.76
CA VAL A 60 10.30 -13.05 2.84
C VAL A 60 11.03 -13.00 4.19
N GLY A 61 10.39 -13.45 5.27
CA GLY A 61 11.00 -13.50 6.60
C GLY A 61 10.83 -12.22 7.44
N LEU A 62 9.81 -11.40 7.15
CA LEU A 62 9.52 -10.19 7.92
C LEU A 62 8.83 -10.52 9.25
N GLN A 63 9.12 -9.73 10.28
CA GLN A 63 8.34 -9.72 11.51
C GLN A 63 6.98 -9.07 11.23
N LEU A 64 5.91 -9.85 11.31
CA LEU A 64 4.56 -9.37 11.05
C LEU A 64 3.93 -8.81 12.33
N ILE A 65 3.38 -7.61 12.26
CA ILE A 65 2.58 -6.98 13.32
C ILE A 65 1.17 -6.80 12.78
N GLU A 66 0.21 -7.49 13.41
CA GLU A 66 -1.18 -7.50 12.97
C GLU A 66 -2.02 -6.59 13.87
N ILE A 67 -2.53 -5.50 13.31
CA ILE A 67 -3.53 -4.65 13.96
C ILE A 67 -4.90 -5.34 13.81
N PRO A 68 -5.66 -5.53 14.90
CA PRO A 68 -7.01 -6.10 14.84
C PRO A 68 -7.95 -5.33 13.91
N ALA A 69 -8.92 -6.05 13.36
CA ALA A 69 -10.00 -5.45 12.61
C ALA A 69 -10.87 -4.60 13.54
N ASP A 70 -11.38 -3.49 13.01
CA ASP A 70 -12.36 -2.65 13.71
C ASP A 70 -13.66 -2.66 12.90
N PRO A 71 -14.77 -3.22 13.43
CA PRO A 71 -16.04 -3.28 12.73
C PRO A 71 -16.59 -1.90 12.31
N GLU A 72 -16.24 -0.83 13.04
CA GLU A 72 -16.69 0.54 12.72
C GLU A 72 -15.92 1.19 11.57
N LEU A 73 -14.83 0.56 11.11
CA LEU A 73 -13.93 1.10 10.10
C LEU A 73 -13.80 0.14 8.91
N PRO A 74 -14.81 0.06 8.01
CA PRO A 74 -14.86 -0.91 6.91
C PRO A 74 -13.69 -0.81 5.91
N GLU A 75 -13.03 0.36 5.84
CA GLU A 75 -11.90 0.62 4.95
C GLU A 75 -10.53 0.50 5.65
N SER A 76 -10.48 0.12 6.94
CA SER A 76 -9.24 0.13 7.73
C SER A 76 -8.15 -0.84 7.28
N TRP A 77 -8.50 -1.82 6.43
CA TRP A 77 -7.55 -2.73 5.80
C TRP A 77 -6.59 -2.02 4.84
N ARG A 78 -6.90 -0.77 4.42
CA ARG A 78 -6.04 0.09 3.59
C ARG A 78 -5.02 0.85 4.41
N ILE A 79 -4.23 0.12 5.18
CA ILE A 79 -3.28 0.69 6.14
C ILE A 79 -2.22 1.57 5.46
N GLU A 80 -1.87 1.30 4.20
CA GLU A 80 -0.95 2.12 3.39
C GLU A 80 -1.36 3.59 3.35
N ASP A 81 -2.67 3.87 3.31
CA ASP A 81 -3.13 5.24 3.18
C ASP A 81 -2.88 6.05 4.43
N VAL A 82 -2.71 5.41 5.59
CA VAL A 82 -2.70 6.03 6.92
C VAL A 82 -1.31 6.53 7.31
N ALA A 83 -0.23 5.93 6.80
CA ALA A 83 1.12 6.36 7.15
C ALA A 83 2.11 6.25 5.98
N VAL A 84 3.07 7.17 5.94
CA VAL A 84 4.25 7.12 5.07
C VAL A 84 5.47 7.01 5.97
N ILE A 85 6.33 6.02 5.71
CA ILE A 85 7.47 5.70 6.57
C ILE A 85 8.76 5.83 5.78
N GLN A 86 9.71 6.60 6.32
CA GLN A 86 11.04 6.76 5.75
C GLN A 86 12.07 6.81 6.88
N GLY A 87 13.04 5.90 6.82
CA GLY A 87 14.03 5.75 7.89
C GLY A 87 13.37 5.40 9.22
N ASP A 88 13.63 6.22 10.23
CA ASP A 88 13.07 6.12 11.58
C ASP A 88 11.84 7.02 11.80
N THR A 89 11.34 7.67 10.75
CA THR A 89 10.22 8.63 10.85
C THR A 89 8.97 8.07 10.17
N ALA A 90 7.84 8.17 10.87
CA ALA A 90 6.52 7.82 10.36
C ALA A 90 5.65 9.10 10.30
N LEU A 91 5.31 9.52 9.08
CA LEU A 91 4.29 10.54 8.85
C LEU A 91 2.91 9.88 8.88
N ILE A 92 2.14 10.12 9.94
CA ILE A 92 0.72 9.80 9.99
C ILE A 92 -0.01 10.81 9.11
N THR A 93 -0.65 10.29 8.07
CA THR A 93 -1.36 11.07 7.08
C THR A 93 -2.73 11.53 7.61
N ARG A 94 -3.43 12.32 6.79
CA ARG A 94 -4.81 12.71 7.04
C ARG A 94 -5.68 12.30 5.84
N PRO A 95 -6.29 11.10 5.87
CA PRO A 95 -7.13 10.63 4.77
C PRO A 95 -8.26 11.61 4.44
N PHE A 96 -8.62 11.67 3.16
CA PHE A 96 -9.66 12.56 2.65
C PHE A 96 -11.02 12.26 3.31
N LYS A 97 -11.42 10.99 3.33
CA LYS A 97 -12.62 10.53 4.02
C LYS A 97 -12.49 10.69 5.53
N GLN A 98 -13.39 11.46 6.14
CA GLN A 98 -13.30 11.81 7.55
C GLN A 98 -13.37 10.59 8.49
N GLN A 99 -14.23 9.61 8.19
CA GLN A 99 -14.36 8.37 8.96
C GLN A 99 -13.03 7.61 9.05
N ARG A 100 -12.25 7.61 7.95
CA ARG A 100 -10.95 6.94 7.88
C ARG A 100 -9.88 7.59 8.75
N ARG A 101 -10.07 8.82 9.21
CA ARG A 101 -9.11 9.50 10.10
C ARG A 101 -8.99 8.82 11.47
N ARG A 102 -10.02 8.09 11.90
CA ARG A 102 -9.98 7.24 13.11
C ARG A 102 -9.02 6.06 12.96
N GLU A 103 -8.68 5.64 11.74
CA GLU A 103 -7.73 4.55 11.49
C GLU A 103 -6.32 4.89 12.00
N ALA A 104 -5.97 6.18 12.04
CA ALA A 104 -4.66 6.69 12.45
C ALA A 104 -4.27 6.32 13.88
N GLU A 105 -5.24 6.21 14.79
CA GLU A 105 -4.95 5.96 16.20
C GLU A 105 -4.23 4.62 16.42
N ALA A 106 -4.73 3.54 15.80
CA ALA A 106 -4.12 2.22 15.93
C ALA A 106 -2.75 2.16 15.25
N VAL A 107 -2.61 2.78 14.07
CA VAL A 107 -1.34 2.82 13.34
C VAL A 107 -0.28 3.60 14.12
N ARG A 108 -0.64 4.76 14.67
CA ARG A 108 0.23 5.59 15.51
C ARG A 108 0.77 4.80 16.71
N ARG A 109 -0.08 4.06 17.40
CA ARG A 109 0.35 3.24 18.56
C ARG A 109 1.45 2.26 18.16
N VAL A 110 1.27 1.53 17.05
CA VAL A 110 2.29 0.61 16.53
C VAL A 110 3.58 1.34 16.14
N MET A 111 3.49 2.50 15.47
CA MET A 111 4.68 3.28 15.11
C MET A 111 5.47 3.73 16.34
N SER A 112 4.77 4.17 17.40
CA SER A 112 5.38 4.54 18.68
C SER A 112 5.99 3.36 19.41
N GLU A 113 5.34 2.20 19.43
CA GLU A 113 5.85 0.95 20.02
C GLU A 113 7.09 0.42 19.28
N LEU A 114 7.20 0.74 17.99
CA LEU A 114 8.40 0.49 17.19
C LEU A 114 9.47 1.58 17.34
N ASN A 115 9.30 2.53 18.26
CA ASN A 115 10.17 3.69 18.50
C ASN A 115 10.50 4.47 17.22
N LEU A 116 9.52 4.65 16.33
CA LEU A 116 9.64 5.60 15.22
C LEU A 116 9.33 7.01 15.73
N THR A 117 9.98 8.01 15.15
CA THR A 117 9.59 9.41 15.28
C THR A 117 8.26 9.60 14.56
N VAL A 118 7.19 9.79 15.31
CA VAL A 118 5.85 10.00 14.76
C VAL A 118 5.62 11.48 14.51
N VAL A 119 5.30 11.83 13.26
CA VAL A 119 4.89 13.16 12.83
C VAL A 119 3.47 13.05 12.28
N GLU A 120 2.58 13.98 12.62
CA GLU A 120 1.19 13.96 12.11
C GLU A 120 0.95 15.12 11.15
N LEU A 121 0.20 14.85 10.07
CA LEU A 121 -0.30 15.90 9.20
C LEU A 121 -1.42 16.67 9.92
N GLY A 122 -1.06 17.82 10.49
CA GLY A 122 -1.95 18.64 11.30
C GLY A 122 -3.15 19.23 10.52
N ALA A 123 -4.22 19.55 11.25
CA ALA A 123 -5.19 20.54 10.78
C ALA A 123 -4.58 21.92 11.03
N GLU A 124 -4.53 22.79 10.03
CA GLU A 124 -4.04 24.15 10.26
C GLU A 124 -4.96 24.90 11.24
N GLU A 125 -4.35 25.68 12.13
CA GLU A 125 -5.08 26.62 12.97
C GLU A 125 -5.57 27.80 12.10
N GLY A 126 -6.83 28.21 12.27
CA GLY A 126 -7.37 29.41 11.60
C GLY A 126 -8.51 29.20 10.59
N GLY A 127 -9.19 28.04 10.60
CA GLY A 127 -10.40 27.83 9.80
C GLY A 127 -10.16 27.35 8.35
N SER A 128 -8.90 27.02 8.00
CA SER A 128 -8.59 26.34 6.74
C SER A 128 -8.97 24.86 6.84
N VAL A 129 -9.48 24.29 5.74
CA VAL A 129 -9.64 22.84 5.63
C VAL A 129 -8.22 22.28 5.55
N GLY A 130 -7.69 21.81 6.69
CA GLY A 130 -6.30 21.32 6.76
C GLY A 130 -5.96 20.32 5.65
N ALA A 131 -4.67 20.13 5.39
CA ALA A 131 -4.18 19.28 4.31
C ALA A 131 -4.69 17.82 4.42
N THR A 132 -4.86 17.16 3.28
CA THR A 132 -5.16 15.72 3.20
C THR A 132 -4.07 15.03 2.42
N LEU A 133 -3.72 13.82 2.83
CA LEU A 133 -2.77 12.96 2.15
C LEU A 133 -3.20 11.51 2.34
N GLU A 134 -3.04 10.69 1.31
CA GLU A 134 -3.13 9.23 1.41
C GLU A 134 -1.79 8.64 0.96
N GLY A 135 -1.24 7.68 1.71
CA GLY A 135 0.06 7.06 1.39
C GLY A 135 0.10 6.31 0.05
N SER A 136 -1.05 5.94 -0.52
CA SER A 136 -1.11 5.38 -1.88
C SER A 136 -0.85 6.41 -3.00
N ASP A 137 -0.87 7.71 -2.68
CA ASP A 137 -0.45 8.78 -3.59
C ASP A 137 1.05 9.10 -3.50
N VAL A 138 1.78 8.43 -2.59
CA VAL A 138 3.21 8.68 -2.34
C VAL A 138 4.06 7.50 -2.83
N LEU A 139 4.87 7.70 -3.87
CA LEU A 139 5.84 6.70 -4.34
C LEU A 139 7.26 7.06 -3.87
N PHE A 140 7.81 6.28 -2.93
CA PHE A 140 9.19 6.43 -2.49
C PHE A 140 10.15 5.57 -3.31
N THR A 141 11.12 6.20 -3.96
CA THR A 141 12.07 5.56 -4.89
C THR A 141 13.42 5.19 -4.27
N GLY A 142 13.61 5.44 -2.96
CA GLY A 142 14.85 5.10 -2.26
C GLY A 142 15.94 6.17 -2.26
N ARG A 143 15.71 7.32 -2.90
CA ARG A 143 16.62 8.46 -2.86
C ARG A 143 16.12 9.46 -1.82
N GLU A 144 17.01 9.90 -0.92
CA GLU A 144 16.67 10.75 0.25
C GLU A 144 16.02 12.07 -0.18
N PHE A 145 15.04 12.60 0.56
CA PHE A 145 14.29 13.81 0.19
C PHE A 145 15.08 15.14 0.25
N PHE A 146 16.38 15.12 0.55
CA PHE A 146 17.10 16.34 0.94
C PHE A 146 17.36 17.36 -0.20
N ASP A 147 17.22 16.99 -1.48
CA ASP A 147 17.39 17.90 -2.63
C ASP A 147 16.50 17.55 -3.85
N PHE A 148 15.37 16.87 -3.66
CA PHE A 148 14.58 16.35 -4.80
C PHE A 148 13.30 17.12 -5.09
N ALA A 149 13.02 17.29 -6.39
CA ALA A 149 11.77 17.82 -6.90
C ALA A 149 10.62 16.85 -6.63
N VAL A 150 9.61 17.31 -5.89
CA VAL A 150 8.30 16.66 -5.85
C VAL A 150 7.57 17.00 -7.16
N SER A 151 7.38 16.00 -8.01
CA SER A 151 6.64 16.16 -9.26
C SER A 151 5.20 15.73 -9.07
N THR A 152 4.25 16.62 -9.37
CA THR A 152 2.84 16.26 -9.46
C THR A 152 2.62 15.42 -10.71
N VAL A 153 2.19 14.16 -10.54
CA VAL A 153 1.77 13.31 -11.64
C VAL A 153 0.25 13.46 -11.78
N PRO A 154 -0.28 13.98 -12.90
CA PRO A 154 -1.71 14.02 -13.10
C PRO A 154 -2.23 12.58 -13.23
N VAL A 155 -3.15 12.21 -12.34
CA VAL A 155 -3.82 10.90 -12.38
C VAL A 155 -5.24 11.12 -12.89
N CYS A 156 -5.70 10.28 -13.82
CA CYS A 156 -7.08 10.32 -14.33
C CYS A 156 -8.09 10.24 -13.18
N GLU A 157 -9.24 10.91 -13.33
CA GLU A 157 -10.24 11.11 -12.28
C GLU A 157 -10.55 9.82 -11.48
N GLY A 158 -10.36 9.89 -10.16
CA GLY A 158 -10.66 8.81 -9.21
C GLY A 158 -9.61 7.69 -9.09
N ALA A 159 -8.46 7.79 -9.75
CA ALA A 159 -7.33 6.88 -9.57
C ALA A 159 -6.23 7.50 -8.69
N ARG A 160 -5.46 6.64 -8.02
CA ARG A 160 -4.33 6.99 -7.15
C ARG A 160 -3.01 6.65 -7.85
N LEU A 161 -1.91 7.31 -7.47
CA LEU A 161 -0.62 7.14 -8.14
C LEU A 161 -0.21 5.65 -8.24
N LYS A 162 -0.31 4.93 -7.11
CA LYS A 162 0.08 3.52 -7.05
C LYS A 162 -0.90 2.55 -7.74
N ASN A 163 -1.99 3.03 -8.31
CA ASN A 163 -2.87 2.19 -9.14
C ASN A 163 -2.24 1.88 -10.51
N ILE A 164 -1.25 2.68 -10.93
CA ILE A 164 -0.62 2.57 -12.25
C ILE A 164 0.90 2.37 -12.19
N CYS A 165 1.52 2.47 -11.00
CA CYS A 165 2.94 2.19 -10.82
C CYS A 165 3.31 1.75 -9.40
N SER A 166 4.46 1.10 -9.25
CA SER A 166 5.10 0.85 -7.96
C SER A 166 6.59 0.62 -8.13
N MET A 167 7.35 0.58 -7.03
CA MET A 167 8.74 0.14 -7.09
C MET A 167 8.78 -1.38 -7.31
N GLY A 168 9.54 -1.80 -8.32
CA GLY A 168 9.82 -3.21 -8.62
C GLY A 168 11.19 -3.69 -8.13
N GLY A 169 12.02 -2.78 -7.64
CA GLY A 169 13.40 -3.04 -7.22
C GLY A 169 14.18 -1.73 -7.06
N PRO A 170 15.48 -1.78 -6.74
CA PRO A 170 16.33 -0.60 -6.76
C PRO A 170 16.37 -0.05 -8.18
N ASP A 171 16.16 1.27 -8.32
CA ASP A 171 16.13 1.97 -9.61
C ASP A 171 15.13 1.41 -10.64
N THR A 172 14.17 0.60 -10.20
CA THR A 172 13.19 -0.07 -11.07
C THR A 172 11.78 0.35 -10.67
N ILE A 173 11.07 1.03 -11.56
CA ILE A 173 9.65 1.35 -11.41
C ILE A 173 8.87 0.47 -12.38
N ILE A 174 7.89 -0.26 -11.87
CA ILE A 174 6.91 -0.98 -12.67
C ILE A 174 5.80 0.00 -13.01
N ILE A 175 5.48 0.16 -14.30
CA ILE A 175 4.45 1.08 -14.77
C ILE A 175 3.49 0.31 -15.67
N SER A 176 2.20 0.58 -15.53
CA SER A 176 1.16 0.14 -16.45
C SER A 176 1.40 0.71 -17.85
N ASN A 177 1.52 -0.14 -18.86
CA ASN A 177 1.58 0.27 -20.27
C ASN A 177 0.17 0.55 -20.85
N SER A 178 -0.69 1.22 -20.09
CA SER A 178 -1.98 1.69 -20.60
C SER A 178 -1.75 3.04 -21.27
N ASP A 179 -1.87 3.09 -22.59
CA ASP A 179 -1.80 4.35 -23.34
C ASP A 179 -2.67 5.42 -22.65
N GLY A 180 -2.06 6.56 -22.34
CA GLY A 180 -2.75 7.70 -21.76
C GLY A 180 -3.97 8.06 -22.60
N ALA A 181 -5.12 8.18 -21.95
CA ALA A 181 -6.44 8.47 -22.51
C ALA A 181 -7.16 7.30 -23.22
N LYS A 182 -8.26 6.84 -22.61
CA LYS A 182 -9.37 6.05 -23.19
C LYS A 182 -9.19 4.53 -23.33
N LYS A 183 -9.02 3.82 -22.21
CA LYS A 183 -9.92 2.70 -21.81
C LYS A 183 -9.54 2.20 -20.42
N THR A 184 -10.55 2.09 -19.59
CA THR A 184 -10.55 1.68 -18.18
C THR A 184 -10.06 0.23 -17.99
N LEU A 185 -8.77 -0.04 -18.18
CA LEU A 185 -8.10 -1.16 -17.51
C LEU A 185 -6.99 -0.57 -16.64
N ARG A 186 -7.33 -0.34 -15.37
CA ARG A 186 -6.33 -0.16 -14.31
C ARG A 186 -5.47 -1.41 -14.33
N SER A 187 -4.22 -1.35 -14.78
CA SER A 187 -3.36 -2.53 -14.77
C SER A 187 -2.96 -2.82 -13.32
N ALA A 188 -3.78 -3.62 -12.64
CA ALA A 188 -3.55 -4.07 -11.28
C ALA A 188 -2.18 -4.75 -11.11
N ALA A 189 -1.60 -5.23 -12.21
CA ALA A 189 -0.25 -5.78 -12.27
C ALA A 189 0.85 -4.78 -11.92
N ALA A 190 0.63 -3.48 -12.16
CA ALA A 190 1.65 -2.46 -11.91
C ALA A 190 1.84 -2.16 -10.41
N ASN A 191 0.89 -2.56 -9.56
CA ASN A 191 1.02 -2.46 -8.12
C ASN A 191 1.61 -3.76 -7.54
N CYS A 192 2.92 -3.74 -7.31
CA CYS A 192 3.68 -4.81 -6.70
C CYS A 192 4.27 -4.37 -5.35
N VAL A 193 4.63 -5.35 -4.51
CA VAL A 193 5.39 -5.12 -3.28
C VAL A 193 6.77 -5.74 -3.42
N TYR A 194 7.78 -4.88 -3.53
CA TYR A 194 9.18 -5.28 -3.55
C TYR A 194 9.78 -5.30 -2.14
N VAL A 195 10.48 -6.38 -1.81
CA VAL A 195 11.27 -6.49 -0.58
C VAL A 195 12.61 -7.14 -0.90
N ARG A 196 13.68 -6.47 -0.49
CA ARG A 196 15.00 -7.07 -0.41
C ARG A 196 15.12 -7.81 0.92
N GLY A 197 14.96 -9.12 0.86
CA GLY A 197 15.02 -9.99 2.03
C GLY A 197 16.45 -10.22 2.55
N PRO A 198 16.57 -11.02 3.61
CA PRO A 198 17.86 -11.46 4.14
C PRO A 198 18.73 -12.09 3.04
N SER A 199 20.05 -12.02 3.17
CA SER A 199 21.01 -12.54 2.18
C SER A 199 20.95 -11.89 0.79
N LYS A 200 20.33 -10.71 0.65
CA LYS A 200 20.21 -9.92 -0.59
C LYS A 200 19.35 -10.58 -1.67
N VAL A 201 18.40 -11.43 -1.27
CA VAL A 201 17.41 -12.00 -2.20
C VAL A 201 16.32 -10.96 -2.46
N ASP A 202 16.03 -10.73 -3.74
CA ASP A 202 14.99 -9.79 -4.18
C ASP A 202 13.65 -10.53 -4.31
N TYR A 203 12.66 -10.14 -3.50
CA TYR A 203 11.31 -10.68 -3.56
C TYR A 203 10.36 -9.67 -4.19
N LEU A 204 9.48 -10.15 -5.06
CA LEU A 204 8.44 -9.32 -5.66
C LEU A 204 7.09 -10.02 -5.54
N LEU A 205 6.22 -9.49 -4.68
CA LEU A 205 4.83 -9.88 -4.66
C LEU A 205 4.13 -9.20 -5.82
N HIS A 206 3.51 -10.00 -6.69
CA HIS A 206 2.83 -9.51 -7.89
C HIS A 206 1.50 -10.24 -8.08
N ARG A 207 0.63 -9.68 -8.92
CA ARG A 207 -0.66 -10.29 -9.26
C ARG A 207 -0.45 -11.61 -10.01
N PRO A 208 -1.20 -12.68 -9.69
CA PRO A 208 -1.06 -13.97 -10.33
C PRO A 208 -1.64 -13.95 -11.76
N THR A 209 -1.26 -14.95 -12.56
CA THR A 209 -1.66 -15.07 -13.97
C THR A 209 -3.18 -15.07 -14.17
N GLU A 210 -3.93 -15.65 -13.24
CA GLU A 210 -5.39 -15.70 -13.29
C GLU A 210 -6.04 -14.32 -13.16
N GLU A 211 -5.33 -13.37 -12.55
CA GLU A 211 -5.81 -11.99 -12.36
C GLU A 211 -5.21 -11.00 -13.36
N CYS A 212 -4.00 -11.25 -13.86
CA CYS A 212 -3.28 -10.37 -14.80
C CYS A 212 -2.43 -11.16 -15.82
N PRO A 213 -3.04 -11.89 -16.76
CA PRO A 213 -2.30 -12.76 -17.70
C PRO A 213 -1.35 -11.97 -18.62
N ASP A 214 -1.73 -10.77 -19.03
CA ASP A 214 -0.94 -9.91 -19.92
C ASP A 214 0.38 -9.42 -19.28
N SER A 215 0.48 -9.49 -17.95
CA SER A 215 1.69 -9.09 -17.22
C SER A 215 2.76 -10.18 -17.13
N VAL A 216 2.40 -11.44 -17.39
CA VAL A 216 3.30 -12.59 -17.26
C VAL A 216 4.59 -12.43 -18.07
N PRO A 217 4.56 -12.02 -19.35
CA PRO A 217 5.80 -11.85 -20.12
C PRO A 217 6.74 -10.78 -19.56
N ALA A 218 6.21 -9.79 -18.84
CA ALA A 218 7.03 -8.76 -18.20
C ALA A 218 7.73 -9.33 -16.95
N PHE A 219 6.98 -10.02 -16.08
CA PHE A 219 7.54 -10.61 -14.86
C PHE A 219 8.52 -11.75 -15.14
N GLN A 220 8.32 -12.54 -16.19
CA GLN A 220 9.27 -13.60 -16.60
C GLN A 220 10.68 -13.06 -16.94
N LYS A 221 10.81 -11.77 -17.26
CA LYS A 221 12.11 -11.13 -17.51
C LYS A 221 12.88 -10.83 -16.22
N LEU A 222 12.23 -10.87 -15.06
CA LEU A 222 12.82 -10.62 -13.75
C LEU A 222 13.42 -11.90 -13.17
N THR A 223 14.42 -12.47 -13.84
CA THR A 223 15.00 -13.78 -13.49
C THR A 223 15.73 -13.80 -12.15
N ASP A 224 16.19 -12.63 -11.69
CA ASP A 224 16.94 -12.49 -10.43
C ASP A 224 16.02 -12.31 -9.22
N TYR A 225 14.70 -12.33 -9.43
CA TYR A 225 13.69 -12.12 -8.40
C TYR A 225 13.05 -13.45 -7.99
N THR A 226 12.82 -13.60 -6.70
CA THR A 226 11.84 -14.56 -6.18
C THR A 226 10.45 -13.97 -6.32
N LEU A 227 9.76 -14.35 -7.39
CA LEU A 227 8.40 -13.93 -7.69
C LEU A 227 7.39 -14.64 -6.78
N LEU A 228 6.52 -13.88 -6.12
CA LEU A 228 5.51 -14.37 -5.20
C LEU A 228 4.09 -13.99 -5.70
N PRO A 229 3.45 -14.84 -6.51
CA PRO A 229 2.08 -14.60 -6.99
C PRO A 229 1.11 -14.48 -5.82
N THR A 230 0.48 -13.32 -5.69
CA THR A 230 -0.39 -12.97 -4.56
C THR A 230 -1.69 -12.37 -5.09
N ALA A 231 -2.80 -13.06 -4.89
CA ALA A 231 -4.11 -12.62 -5.33
C ALA A 231 -4.67 -11.53 -4.40
N CYS A 232 -5.31 -10.50 -4.96
CA CYS A 232 -6.10 -9.57 -4.16
C CYS A 232 -7.33 -9.01 -4.92
N SER A 233 -7.95 -9.83 -5.78
CA SER A 233 -9.14 -9.45 -6.56
C SER A 233 -10.29 -8.86 -5.73
N GLU A 234 -10.54 -9.34 -4.51
CA GLU A 234 -11.65 -8.80 -3.71
C GLU A 234 -11.38 -7.37 -3.22
N ALA A 235 -10.13 -7.03 -2.90
CA ALA A 235 -9.75 -5.64 -2.62
C ALA A 235 -9.74 -4.76 -3.87
N SER A 236 -9.38 -5.31 -5.03
CA SER A 236 -9.39 -4.57 -6.30
C SER A 236 -10.77 -4.11 -6.73
N LYS A 237 -11.82 -4.87 -6.38
CA LYS A 237 -13.22 -4.44 -6.52
C LYS A 237 -13.52 -3.11 -5.82
N LEU A 238 -12.83 -2.85 -4.71
CA LEU A 238 -12.95 -1.61 -3.94
C LEU A 238 -11.92 -0.55 -4.34
N GLY A 239 -10.95 -0.87 -5.21
CA GLY A 239 -9.85 0.03 -5.58
C GLY A 239 -8.61 -0.05 -4.67
N GLY A 240 -8.44 -1.18 -3.97
CA GLY A 240 -7.19 -1.52 -3.28
C GLY A 240 -6.35 -2.53 -4.05
N TYR A 241 -5.05 -2.54 -3.76
CA TYR A 241 -4.04 -3.39 -4.41
C TYR A 241 -3.11 -4.02 -3.36
N LEU A 242 -2.03 -4.67 -3.79
CA LEU A 242 -1.13 -5.39 -2.89
C LEU A 242 -0.48 -4.46 -1.85
N SER A 243 -0.03 -3.28 -2.27
CA SER A 243 0.58 -2.30 -1.36
C SER A 243 -0.39 -1.80 -0.30
N SER A 244 -1.70 -1.81 -0.56
CA SER A 244 -2.72 -1.26 0.35
C SER A 244 -2.75 -1.96 1.71
N PHE A 245 -2.29 -3.21 1.78
CA PHE A 245 -2.42 -4.06 2.96
C PHE A 245 -1.29 -3.95 3.98
N CYS A 246 -0.18 -3.28 3.65
CA CYS A 246 0.98 -3.26 4.53
C CYS A 246 1.71 -1.92 4.58
N LEU A 247 2.29 -1.64 5.74
CA LEU A 247 3.35 -0.67 5.94
C LEU A 247 4.66 -1.42 6.17
N LEU A 248 5.67 -1.14 5.37
CA LEU A 248 6.98 -1.81 5.46
C LEU A 248 7.96 -0.93 6.20
N ILE A 249 8.65 -1.50 7.19
CA ILE A 249 9.48 -0.76 8.13
C ILE A 249 10.87 -1.37 8.19
N ASN A 250 11.88 -0.52 8.04
CA ASN A 250 13.27 -0.89 8.27
C ASN A 250 13.73 -0.38 9.64
N ARG A 251 13.65 -1.23 10.65
CA ARG A 251 14.23 -0.96 11.96
C ARG A 251 15.63 -1.53 12.00
N LYS A 252 16.61 -0.64 12.18
CA LYS A 252 17.95 -1.08 12.56
C LYS A 252 17.86 -1.70 13.96
N PRO A 253 18.50 -2.85 14.23
CA PRO A 253 18.73 -3.27 15.60
C PRO A 253 19.49 -2.15 16.30
N TYR A 254 19.01 -1.70 17.45
CA TYR A 254 19.86 -0.91 18.34
C TYR A 254 20.96 -1.86 18.83
N PHE A 255 22.16 -1.69 18.29
CA PHE A 255 23.39 -2.24 18.86
C PHE A 255 24.04 -1.17 19.72
#